data_AF-A0A3D0Q5F6-F1
#
_entry.id   AF-A0A3D0Q5F6-F1
#
_cell.length_a   1.000
_cell.length_b   1.000
_cell.length_c   1.000
_cell.angle_alpha   90.00
_cell.angle_beta   90.00
_cell.angle_gamma   90.00
#
_symmetry.space_group_name_H-M   'P 1'
#
loop_
_entity.id
_entity.type
_entity.pdbx_description
1 polymer ?
#
loop_
_entity_poly.entity_id
_entity_poly.type
_entity_poly.pdbx_seq_one_letter_code
_entity_poly.pdbx_strand_id
1 'polypeptide(L)' 'MDLSVIAFTGRTGGELQRQQLTDVCITVPSDSIHRIQECHLACYHILWDLVHSLLADSRLSQEKK' A
#
# COMPACT_ATOMS: atom_id res chain seq x y z
N MET A 1 -1.95 16.72 -13.54
CA MET A 1 -1.45 15.45 -12.99
C MET A 1 -2.61 14.86 -12.22
N ASP A 2 -3.12 13.71 -12.64
CA ASP A 2 -4.07 12.95 -11.83
C ASP A 2 -3.37 12.39 -10.60
N LEU A 3 -4.09 12.34 -9.48
CA LEU A 3 -3.60 11.80 -8.22
C LEU A 3 -3.82 10.28 -8.22
N SER A 4 -2.75 9.50 -8.12
CA SER A 4 -2.88 8.06 -7.89
C SER A 4 -3.26 7.76 -6.45
N VAL A 5 -4.18 6.80 -6.26
CA VAL A 5 -4.75 6.43 -4.96
C VAL A 5 -4.51 4.95 -4.68
N ILE A 6 -3.81 4.69 -3.58
CA ILE A 6 -3.65 3.36 -2.99
C ILE A 6 -4.46 3.32 -1.69
N ALA A 7 -5.56 2.57 -1.66
CA ALA A 7 -6.41 2.47 -0.49
C ALA A 7 -6.08 1.26 0.38
N PHE A 8 -6.14 1.46 1.69
CA PHE A 8 -6.02 0.43 2.70
C PHE A 8 -7.39 0.22 3.31
N THR A 9 -7.95 -0.97 3.12
CA THR A 9 -9.32 -1.27 3.53
C THR A 9 -9.39 -2.57 4.32
N GLY A 10 -10.57 -2.87 4.85
CA GLY A 10 -10.85 -4.11 5.55
C GLY A 10 -12.16 -4.72 5.06
N ARG A 11 -12.50 -5.91 5.58
CA ARG A 11 -13.69 -6.67 5.20
C ARG A 11 -13.70 -6.95 3.69
N THR A 12 -14.64 -6.33 2.97
CA THR A 12 -14.83 -6.46 1.53
C THR A 12 -14.30 -5.26 0.74
N GLY A 13 -13.67 -4.28 1.40
CA GLY A 13 -13.19 -3.05 0.79
C GLY A 13 -14.26 -1.97 0.56
N GLY A 14 -15.53 -2.26 0.85
CA GLY A 14 -16.62 -1.28 0.84
C GLY A 14 -16.89 -0.68 -0.54
N GLU A 15 -17.35 0.57 -0.56
CA GLU A 15 -17.61 1.29 -1.82
C GLU A 15 -16.35 1.57 -2.63
N LEU A 16 -15.20 1.76 -1.96
CA LEU A 16 -13.92 1.99 -2.65
C LEU A 16 -13.57 0.85 -3.60
N GLN A 17 -13.73 -0.39 -3.12
CA GLN A 17 -13.51 -1.58 -3.95
C GLN A 17 -14.63 -1.78 -4.98
N ARG A 18 -15.90 -1.62 -4.58
CA ARG A 18 -17.05 -1.87 -5.48
C ARG A 18 -17.11 -0.92 -6.66
N GLN A 19 -16.83 0.36 -6.42
CA GLN A 19 -16.89 1.41 -7.44
C GLN A 19 -15.54 1.63 -8.12
N GLN A 20 -14.50 0.85 -7.76
CA GLN A 20 -13.15 0.94 -8.34
C GLN A 20 -12.60 2.38 -8.30
N LEU A 21 -12.78 3.07 -7.17
CA LEU A 21 -12.41 4.48 -7.02
C LEU A 21 -10.91 4.71 -6.78
N THR A 22 -10.11 3.64 -6.83
CA THR A 22 -8.70 3.63 -6.43
C THR A 22 -7.90 2.78 -7.39
N ASP A 23 -6.67 3.19 -7.73
CA ASP A 23 -5.78 2.42 -8.61
C ASP A 23 -5.39 1.08 -8.00
N VAL A 24 -5.16 1.07 -6.68
CA VAL A 24 -4.83 -0.13 -5.90
C VAL A 24 -5.62 -0.12 -4.61
N CYS A 25 -6.18 -1.27 -4.24
CA CYS A 25 -6.89 -1.44 -2.98
C CYS A 25 -6.38 -2.69 -2.24
N ILE A 26 -5.75 -2.45 -1.09
CA ILE A 26 -5.21 -3.47 -0.19
C ILE A 26 -6.28 -3.78 0.85
N THR A 27 -7.02 -4.86 0.64
CA THR A 27 -8.15 -5.26 1.49
C THR A 27 -7.73 -6.33 2.48
N VAL A 28 -7.83 -6.04 3.78
CA VAL A 28 -7.62 -7.03 4.85
C VAL A 28 -8.92 -7.83 5.07
N PRO A 29 -8.95 -9.16 4.84
CA PRO A 29 -10.15 -9.98 4.93
C PRO A 29 -10.48 -10.32 6.39
N SER A 30 -10.82 -9.31 7.18
CA SER A 30 -11.15 -9.44 8.61
C SER A 30 -12.30 -8.50 8.96
N ASP A 31 -13.18 -8.95 9.87
CA ASP A 31 -14.21 -8.11 10.48
C ASP A 31 -13.74 -7.39 11.75
N SER A 32 -12.61 -7.82 12.33
CA SER A 32 -11.99 -7.17 13.49
C SER A 32 -11.21 -5.94 13.08
N ILE A 33 -11.64 -4.77 13.58
CA ILE A 33 -11.00 -3.47 13.34
C ILE A 33 -9.54 -3.49 13.81
N HIS A 34 -9.25 -4.07 14.97
CA HIS A 34 -7.89 -4.14 15.51
C HIS A 34 -6.96 -4.95 14.58
N ARG A 35 -7.45 -6.10 14.07
CA ARG A 35 -6.68 -6.90 13.11
C ARG A 35 -6.46 -6.15 11.80
N ILE A 36 -7.47 -5.44 11.30
CA ILE A 36 -7.34 -4.59 10.10
C ILE A 36 -6.25 -3.53 10.31
N GLN A 37 -6.28 -2.82 11.44
CA GLN A 37 -5.31 -1.77 11.76
C GLN A 37 -3.88 -2.31 11.91
N GLU A 38 -3.70 -3.46 12.56
CA GLU A 38 -2.40 -4.12 12.67
C GLU A 38 -1.85 -4.54 11.31
N CYS A 39 -2.70 -5.10 10.44
CA CYS A 39 -2.30 -5.44 9.08
C CYS A 39 -1.98 -4.18 8.25
N HIS A 40 -2.74 -3.09 8.41
CA HIS A 40 -2.42 -1.83 7.75
C HIS A 40 -1.05 -1.29 8.16
N LEU A 41 -0.71 -1.36 9.44
CA LEU A 41 0.62 -0.96 9.93
C LEU A 41 1.72 -1.85 9.35
N ALA A 42 1.53 -3.16 9.27
CA ALA A 42 2.48 -4.07 8.65
C ALA A 42 2.67 -3.76 7.15
N CYS A 43 1.58 -3.57 6.41
CA CYS A 43 1.64 -3.17 5.00
C CYS A 43 2.34 -1.81 4.81
N TYR A 44 2.10 -0.84 5.69
CA TYR A 44 2.83 0.43 5.70
C TYR A 44 4.34 0.22 5.85
N HIS A 45 4.76 -0.61 6.80
CA HIS A 45 6.19 -0.90 7.00
C HIS A 45 6.82 -1.61 5.80
N ILE A 46 6.11 -2.53 5.16
CA ILE A 46 6.57 -3.19 3.93
C ILE A 46 6.74 -2.17 2.80
N LEU A 47 5.75 -1.29 2.59
CA LEU A 47 5.86 -0.26 1.56
C LEU A 47 7.01 0.69 1.85
N TRP A 48 7.18 1.11 3.10
CA TRP A 48 8.29 1.95 3.52
C TRP A 48 9.62 1.28 3.17
N ASP A 49 9.81 0.01 3.56
CA ASP A 49 11.04 -0.74 3.30
C ASP A 49 11.31 -0.91 1.80
N LEU A 50 10.30 -1.28 1.02
CA LEU A 50 10.40 -1.40 -0.44
C LEU A 50 10.78 -0.08 -1.10
N VAL A 51 10.13 1.03 -0.72
CA VAL A 51 10.44 2.35 -1.28
C VAL A 51 11.89 2.73 -0.97
N HIS A 52 12.35 2.53 0.26
CA HIS A 52 13.72 2.87 0.64
C HIS A 52 14.75 1.98 -0.06
N SER A 53 14.50 0.68 -0.12
CA SER A 53 15.38 -0.28 -0.77
C SER A 53 15.49 -0.01 -2.27
N LEU A 54 14.36 0.15 -2.97
CA LEU A 54 14.35 0.39 -4.41
C LEU A 54 14.98 1.73 -4.79
N LEU A 55 14.73 2.78 -4.01
CA LEU A 55 15.35 4.09 -4.26
C LEU A 55 16.84 4.09 -3.94
N ALA A 56 17.27 3.38 -2.90
CA ALA A 56 18.69 3.22 -2.58
C ALA A 56 19.42 2.45 -3.70
N ASP A 57 18.88 1.32 -4.16
CA ASP A 57 19.45 0.52 -5.24
C ASP A 57 19.52 1.30 -6.55
N SER A 58 18.48 2.09 -6.85
CA SER A 58 18.43 2.95 -8.03
C SER A 58 19.57 3.98 -8.01
N ARG A 59 19.85 4.58 -6.85
CA ARG A 59 20.94 5.56 -6.70
C ARG A 59 22.31 4.92 -6.88
N LEU A 60 22.55 3.76 -6.27
CA LEU A 60 23.80 3.03 -6.40
C LEU A 60 24.07 2.60 -7.87
N SER A 61 23.01 2.31 -8.62
CA SER A 61 23.13 1.93 -10.04
C SER A 61 23.47 3.11 -10.95
N GLN A 62 23.07 4.34 -10.58
CA GLN A 62 23.43 5.56 -11.32
C GLN A 62 24.87 6.01 -11.03
N GLU A 63 25.36 5.83 -9.78
CA GLU A 63 26.73 6.20 -9.38
C GLU A 63 27.82 5.28 -9.97
N LYS A 64 27.46 4.03 -10.33
CA LYS A 64 28.38 3.06 -10.95
C LYS A 64 28.53 3.21 -12.47
N LYS A 65 27.78 4.12 -13.10
CA LYS A 65 27.76 4.34 -14.55
C LYS A 65 28.49 5.64 -14.90
#